data_AF-A0AAV0WRI6-F1
#
_entry.id   AF-A0AAV0WRI6-F1
#
_cell.length_a   1.000
_cell.length_b   1.000
_cell.length_c   1.000
_cell.angle_alpha   90.00
_cell.angle_beta   90.00
_cell.angle_gamma   90.00
#
_symmetry.space_group_name_H-M   'P 1'
#
loop_
_entity.id
_entity.type
_entity.pdbx_description
1 polymer ?
#
loop_
_entity_poly.entity_id
_entity_poly.type
_entity_poly.pdbx_seq_one_letter_code
_entity_poly.pdbx_strand_id
1 'polypeptide(L)'
;MFRQIQVHEEDQQFQGIVWRDDSSKPIQSYRLSIVTYGLITSPYHALRVLKQLALDEQDNYPIGSKILLNDFYVDEVMTGGDNLSEVLHKIQELIA
;
A
#
# COMPACT_ATOMS: atom_id res chain seq x y z
N MET A 1 0.03 -1.32 3.00
CA MET A 1 0.10 -0.18 2.05
C MET A 1 -1.26 0.47 1.80
N PHE A 2 -2.17 -0.08 0.99
CA PHE A 2 -3.44 0.59 0.60
C PHE A 2 -4.27 1.11 1.78
N ARG A 3 -4.45 0.29 2.81
CA ARG A 3 -5.29 0.62 3.98
C ARG A 3 -4.74 1.74 4.87
N GLN A 4 -3.52 2.21 4.62
CA GLN A 4 -2.90 3.34 5.33
C GLN A 4 -3.20 4.69 4.64
N ILE A 5 -3.97 4.67 3.54
CA ILE A 5 -4.28 5.87 2.75
C ILE A 5 -5.75 6.21 2.95
N GLN A 6 -6.01 7.32 3.61
CA GLN A 6 -7.36 7.83 3.82
C GLN A 6 -7.91 8.44 2.53
N VAL A 7 -9.18 8.14 2.24
CA VAL A 7 -9.94 8.73 1.15
C VAL A 7 -10.56 10.02 1.65
N HIS A 8 -10.47 11.07 0.84
CA HIS A 8 -11.08 12.37 1.16
C HIS A 8 -12.56 12.19 1.53
N GLU A 9 -13.02 12.86 2.60
CA GLU A 9 -14.36 12.60 3.17
C GLU A 9 -15.48 12.76 2.14
N GLU A 10 -15.36 13.75 1.25
CA GLU A 10 -16.33 13.99 0.17
C GLU A 10 -16.37 12.86 -0.88
N ASP A 11 -15.29 12.10 -1.04
CA ASP A 11 -15.19 11.00 -2.00
C ASP A 11 -15.61 9.64 -1.41
N GLN A 12 -15.69 9.52 -0.08
CA GLN A 12 -16.07 8.27 0.60
C GLN A 12 -17.49 7.81 0.24
N GLN A 13 -18.36 8.73 -0.20
CA GLN A 13 -19.69 8.39 -0.70
C GLN A 13 -19.67 7.47 -1.93
N PHE A 14 -18.57 7.46 -2.69
CA PHE A 14 -18.39 6.61 -3.87
C PHE A 14 -17.84 5.22 -3.55
N GLN A 15 -17.45 4.97 -2.29
CA GLN A 15 -16.92 3.67 -1.83
C GLN A 15 -17.92 2.91 -0.95
N GLY A 16 -19.14 2.77 -1.46
CA GLY A 16 -20.22 2.06 -0.78
C GLY A 16 -20.11 0.54 -0.93
N ILE A 17 -20.32 -0.19 0.16
CA ILE A 17 -20.51 -1.65 0.14
C ILE A 17 -21.76 -2.05 0.91
N VAL A 18 -22.28 -3.23 0.62
CA VAL A 18 -23.32 -3.87 1.42
C VAL A 18 -22.77 -5.14 2.05
N TRP A 19 -23.05 -5.36 3.33
CA TRP A 19 -22.56 -6.52 4.05
C TRP A 19 -23.55 -6.97 5.13
N ARG A 20 -23.50 -8.25 5.45
CA ARG A 20 -24.15 -8.89 6.60
C ARG A 20 -23.36 -10.12 6.98
N ASP A 21 -23.26 -10.40 8.28
CA ASP A 21 -22.61 -11.59 8.82
C ASP A 21 -23.49 -12.83 8.75
N ASP A 22 -24.82 -12.66 8.71
CA ASP A 22 -25.79 -13.74 8.71
C ASP A 22 -26.92 -13.47 7.70
N SER A 23 -27.37 -14.52 7.01
CA SER A 23 -28.37 -14.41 5.95
C SER A 23 -29.79 -14.11 6.45
N SER A 24 -30.07 -14.35 7.73
CA SER A 24 -31.32 -13.99 8.41
C SER A 24 -31.38 -12.52 8.83
N LYS A 25 -30.23 -11.83 8.91
CA LYS A 25 -30.17 -10.42 9.30
C LYS A 25 -30.39 -9.48 8.10
N PRO A 26 -30.90 -8.26 8.35
CA PRO A 26 -30.98 -7.22 7.33
C PRO A 26 -29.59 -6.92 6.75
N ILE A 27 -29.54 -6.62 5.45
CA ILE A 27 -28.33 -6.13 4.79
C ILE A 27 -28.00 -4.73 5.34
N GLN A 28 -26.74 -4.51 5.71
CA GLN A 28 -26.22 -3.22 6.17
C GLN A 28 -25.42 -2.54 5.06
N SER A 29 -25.45 -1.22 5.02
CA SER A 29 -24.66 -0.41 4.08
C SER A 29 -23.51 0.27 4.81
N TYR A 30 -22.32 0.25 4.19
CA TYR A 30 -21.11 0.85 4.72
C TYR A 30 -20.46 1.74 3.67
N ARG A 31 -19.67 2.70 4.13
CA ARG A 31 -18.75 3.49 3.30
C ARG A 31 -17.33 3.21 3.76
N LEU A 32 -16.45 2.91 2.83
CA LEU A 32 -15.04 2.72 3.12
C LEU A 32 -14.33 4.07 3.17
N SER A 33 -13.54 4.29 4.23
CA SER A 33 -12.81 5.54 4.46
C SER A 33 -11.37 5.52 3.96
N ILE A 34 -10.91 4.38 3.45
CA ILE A 34 -9.52 4.11 3.06
C ILE A 34 -9.47 3.46 1.69
N VAL A 35 -8.36 3.65 0.99
CA VAL A 35 -8.11 3.00 -0.31
C VAL A 35 -8.20 1.47 -0.11
N THR A 36 -9.10 0.83 -0.85
CA THR A 36 -9.38 -0.60 -0.75
C THR A 36 -8.88 -1.37 -1.97
N TYR A 37 -8.90 -2.70 -1.89
CA TYR A 37 -8.56 -3.57 -3.00
C TYR A 37 -9.66 -3.57 -4.07
N GLY A 38 -9.29 -3.80 -5.33
CA GLY A 38 -10.24 -3.94 -6.43
C GLY A 38 -10.70 -2.63 -7.08
N LEU A 39 -10.30 -1.45 -6.58
CA LEU A 39 -10.44 -0.21 -7.35
C LEU A 39 -9.30 -0.10 -8.36
N ILE A 40 -9.63 0.33 -9.57
CA ILE A 40 -8.68 0.51 -10.68
C ILE A 40 -7.57 1.51 -10.30
N THR A 41 -7.87 2.49 -9.45
CA THR A 41 -6.93 3.54 -9.04
C THR A 41 -6.10 3.20 -7.80
N SER A 42 -6.46 2.16 -7.04
CA SER A 42 -5.76 1.81 -5.80
C SER A 42 -4.25 1.58 -5.98
N PRO A 43 -3.80 0.82 -7.01
CA PRO A 43 -2.38 0.67 -7.31
C PRO A 43 -1.65 2.00 -7.46
N TYR A 44 -2.24 2.95 -8.20
CA TYR A 44 -1.63 4.24 -8.44
C TYR A 44 -1.45 5.04 -7.15
N HIS A 45 -2.50 5.14 -6.32
CA HIS A 45 -2.43 5.88 -5.06
C HIS A 45 -1.35 5.31 -4.13
N ALA A 46 -1.27 3.99 -4.06
CA ALA A 46 -0.32 3.32 -3.19
C ALA A 46 1.13 3.46 -3.65
N LEU A 47 1.38 3.26 -4.95
CA LEU A 47 2.71 3.48 -5.53
C LEU A 47 3.14 4.95 -5.44
N ARG A 48 2.22 5.91 -5.57
CA ARG A 48 2.54 7.34 -5.42
C ARG A 48 3.00 7.68 -4.00
N VAL A 49 2.40 7.07 -2.98
CA VAL A 49 2.80 7.20 -1.56
C VAL A 49 4.16 6.56 -1.32
N LEU A 50 4.40 5.33 -1.80
CA LEU A 50 5.71 4.69 -1.68
C LEU A 50 6.82 5.52 -2.35
N LYS A 51 6.56 6.07 -3.53
CA LYS A 51 7.51 6.97 -4.21
C LYS A 51 7.82 8.21 -3.38
N GLN A 52 6.82 8.80 -2.72
CA GLN A 52 7.07 9.96 -1.86
C GLN A 52 7.91 9.57 -0.66
N LEU A 53 7.53 8.49 0.03
CA LEU A 53 8.26 7.96 1.18
C LEU A 53 9.72 7.68 0.84
N ALA A 54 9.99 7.09 -0.33
CA ALA A 54 11.34 6.83 -0.78
C ALA A 54 12.18 8.10 -0.96
N LEU A 55 11.59 9.18 -1.47
CA LEU A 55 12.27 10.46 -1.62
C LEU A 55 12.52 11.14 -0.27
N ASP A 56 11.53 11.09 0.61
CA ASP A 56 11.60 11.71 1.93
C ASP A 56 12.64 11.02 2.83
N GLU A 57 12.77 9.69 2.73
CA GLU A 57 13.61 8.86 3.60
C GLU A 57 14.93 8.40 2.95
N GLN A 58 15.26 8.89 1.75
CA GLN A 58 16.45 8.43 1.01
C GLN A 58 17.79 8.59 1.76
N ASP A 59 17.87 9.56 2.67
CA ASP A 59 19.08 9.81 3.46
C ASP A 59 19.20 8.84 4.66
N ASN A 60 18.06 8.37 5.18
CA ASN A 60 17.99 7.45 6.31
C ASN A 60 18.08 5.98 5.85
N TYR A 61 17.45 5.66 4.72
CA TYR A 61 17.33 4.30 4.18
C TYR A 61 17.66 4.28 2.67
N PRO A 62 18.91 4.55 2.28
CA PRO A 62 19.29 4.74 0.88
C PRO A 62 19.09 3.49 0.00
N ILE A 63 19.16 2.29 0.58
CA ILE A 63 18.90 1.03 -0.12
C ILE A 63 17.40 0.76 -0.17
N GLY A 64 16.70 0.92 0.96
CA GLY A 64 15.24 0.79 1.04
C GLY A 64 14.52 1.70 0.05
N SER A 65 14.93 2.98 -0.02
CA SER A 65 14.37 3.95 -0.97
C SER A 65 14.60 3.57 -2.43
N LYS A 66 15.77 3.00 -2.78
CA LYS A 66 16.01 2.51 -4.15
C LYS A 66 15.08 1.35 -4.50
N ILE A 67 14.82 0.45 -3.56
CA ILE A 67 13.88 -0.67 -3.75
C ILE A 67 12.47 -0.13 -3.94
N LEU A 68 12.00 0.79 -3.08
CA LEU A 68 10.67 1.41 -3.21
C LEU A 68 10.47 2.11 -4.57
N LEU A 69 11.52 2.69 -5.14
CA LEU A 69 11.46 3.42 -6.41
C LEU A 69 11.45 2.51 -7.65
N ASN A 70 12.12 1.35 -7.58
CA ASN A 70 12.46 0.58 -8.79
C ASN A 70 11.94 -0.87 -8.79
N ASP A 71 11.70 -1.47 -7.62
CA ASP A 71 11.49 -2.91 -7.48
C ASP A 71 10.04 -3.29 -7.13
N PHE A 72 9.14 -2.31 -7.04
CA PHE A 72 7.72 -2.54 -6.76
C PHE A 72 6.90 -2.72 -8.04
N TYR A 73 6.11 -3.80 -8.07
CA TYR A 73 5.04 -4.01 -9.03
C TYR A 73 3.69 -4.08 -8.29
N VAL A 74 2.97 -2.96 -8.29
CA VAL A 74 1.71 -2.78 -7.56
C VAL A 74 1.88 -3.05 -6.06
N ASP A 75 1.52 -4.22 -5.57
CA ASP A 75 1.55 -4.64 -4.17
C ASP A 75 2.69 -5.61 -3.86
N GLU A 76 3.42 -6.08 -4.88
CA GLU A 76 4.55 -6.98 -4.74
C GLU A 76 5.88 -6.22 -4.86
N VAL A 77 6.85 -6.62 -4.05
CA VAL A 77 8.25 -6.16 -4.16
C VAL A 77 9.11 -7.32 -4.63
N MET A 78 9.84 -7.12 -5.73
CA MET A 78 10.72 -8.12 -6.31
C MET A 78 12.15 -7.59 -6.31
N THR A 79 12.88 -7.87 -5.23
CA THR A 79 14.29 -7.48 -5.06
C THR A 79 15.16 -8.68 -4.70
N GLY A 80 16.47 -8.57 -4.91
CA GLY A 80 17.42 -9.65 -4.70
C GLY A 80 18.86 -9.16 -4.57
N GLY A 81 19.81 -10.08 -4.45
CA GLY A 81 21.24 -9.78 -4.31
C GLY A 81 22.09 -11.04 -4.47
N ASP A 82 23.41 -10.86 -4.60
CA ASP A 82 24.32 -11.96 -4.93
C ASP A 82 24.66 -12.84 -3.72
N ASN A 83 24.38 -12.37 -2.51
CA ASN A 83 24.63 -13.08 -1.27
C ASN A 83 23.59 -12.77 -0.19
N LEU A 84 23.49 -13.67 0.79
CA LEU A 84 22.52 -13.58 1.87
C LEU A 84 22.66 -12.30 2.71
N SER A 85 23.89 -11.86 3.00
CA SER A 85 24.12 -10.68 3.84
C SER A 85 23.58 -9.41 3.19
N GLU A 86 23.78 -9.26 1.88
CA GLU A 86 23.25 -8.14 1.11
C GLU A 86 21.72 -8.14 1.11
N VAL A 87 21.09 -9.28 0.85
CA VAL A 87 19.62 -9.40 0.82
C VAL A 87 19.02 -9.11 2.19
N LEU A 88 19.63 -9.60 3.28
CA LEU A 88 19.18 -9.31 4.63
C LEU A 88 19.29 -7.82 4.96
N HIS A 89 20.35 -7.15 4.52
CA HIS A 89 20.50 -5.70 4.70
C HIS A 89 19.44 -4.91 3.92
N LYS A 90 19.16 -5.30 2.67
CA LYS A 90 18.07 -4.75 1.85
C LYS A 90 16.71 -4.87 2.55
N ILE A 91 16.41 -6.05 3.09
CA ILE A 91 15.16 -6.30 3.83
C ILE A 91 15.09 -5.40 5.06
N GLN A 92 16.18 -5.30 5.83
CA GLN A 92 16.22 -4.50 7.06
C GLN A 92 15.90 -3.03 6.80
N GLU A 93 16.47 -2.42 5.76
CA GLU A 93 16.13 -1.04 5.39
C GLU A 93 14.71 -0.90 4.84
N LEU A 94 14.20 -1.89 4.11
CA LEU A 94 12.86 -1.81 3.50
C LEU A 94 11.73 -1.88 4.54
N ILE A 95 11.94 -2.58 5.65
CA ILE A 95 10.91 -2.81 6.69
C ILE A 95 11.08 -1.93 7.93
N ALA A 96 12.05 -1.01 7.91
CA ALA A 96 12.41 -0.14 9.03
C ALA A 96 11.26 0.80 9.46
#